data_AF-A0A929I1F3-F1
#
_entry.id   AF-A0A929I1F3-F1
#
_cell.length_a   1.000
_cell.length_b   1.000
_cell.length_c   1.000
_cell.angle_alpha   90.00
_cell.angle_beta   90.00
_cell.angle_gamma   90.00
#
_symmetry.space_group_name_H-M   'P 1'
#
loop_
_entity.id
_entity.type
_entity.pdbx_description
1 polymer ?
#
loop_
_entity_poly.entity_id
_entity_poly.type
_entity_poly.pdbx_seq_one_letter_code
_entity_poly.pdbx_strand_id
1 'polypeptide(L)'
;VTDIIRNSYQKPYIAFSSEVSEALRQLKMFNLEHIYLNSRIKRHTRRIEKLFEMLFETYLEDIRKHRKSSVIYGQFMKDMTDEYIQSHRPAEIVRDFISGMTDQYFLDQCPQKMRPKIDFI
;
A
#
# COMPACT_ATOMS: atom_id res chain seq x y z
N VAL A 1 5.05 28.26 -1.18
CA VAL A 1 5.81 28.06 -2.44
C VAL A 1 7.02 28.99 -2.53
N THR A 2 6.87 30.30 -2.29
CA THR A 2 7.97 31.28 -2.39
C THR A 2 9.20 30.97 -1.51
N ASP A 3 9.00 30.44 -0.30
CA ASP A 3 10.09 30.03 0.60
C ASP A 3 10.99 28.96 -0.02
N ILE A 4 10.38 27.91 -0.58
CA ILE A 4 11.10 26.80 -1.23
C ILE A 4 11.91 27.33 -2.42
N ILE A 5 11.29 28.16 -3.27
CA ILE A 5 11.97 28.72 -4.45
C ILE A 5 13.23 29.48 -4.01
N ARG A 6 13.12 30.38 -3.03
CA ARG A 6 14.27 31.16 -2.54
C ARG A 6 15.39 30.29 -1.99
N ASN A 7 15.05 29.23 -1.25
CA ASN A 7 16.03 28.38 -0.59
C ASN A 7 16.63 27.29 -1.48
N SER A 8 16.02 27.03 -2.64
CA SER A 8 16.39 25.96 -3.59
C SER A 8 16.94 26.48 -4.92
N TYR A 9 16.78 27.77 -5.23
CA TYR A 9 17.20 28.35 -6.51
C TYR A 9 18.71 28.19 -6.73
N GLN A 10 19.09 27.73 -7.93
CA GLN A 10 20.48 27.46 -8.33
C GLN A 10 21.25 26.49 -7.43
N LYS A 11 20.55 25.66 -6.67
CA LYS A 11 21.14 24.62 -5.83
C LYS A 11 20.72 23.24 -6.34
N PRO A 12 21.53 22.19 -6.11
CA PRO A 12 21.20 20.82 -6.53
C PRO A 12 20.20 20.13 -5.59
N TYR A 13 19.43 20.89 -4.79
CA TYR A 13 18.50 20.36 -3.81
C TYR A 13 17.29 21.29 -3.60
N ILE A 14 16.20 20.71 -3.09
CA ILE A 14 14.98 21.42 -2.68
C ILE A 14 14.97 21.53 -1.15
N ALA A 15 14.85 22.74 -0.63
CA ALA A 15 14.87 23.00 0.80
C ALA A 15 13.87 24.10 1.20
N PHE A 16 13.32 23.97 2.40
CA PHE A 16 12.67 25.05 3.13
C PHE A 16 13.72 25.92 3.82
N SER A 17 13.35 27.14 4.21
CA SER A 17 14.11 27.86 5.24
C SER A 17 14.11 27.10 6.57
N SER A 18 15.07 27.41 7.44
CA SER A 18 15.16 26.81 8.77
C SER A 18 13.88 27.00 9.58
N GLU A 19 13.28 28.19 9.54
CA GLU A 19 12.04 28.52 10.24
C GLU A 19 10.86 27.66 9.76
N VAL A 20 10.63 27.61 8.44
CA VAL A 20 9.53 26.81 7.87
C VAL A 20 9.77 25.32 8.08
N SER A 21 11.02 24.87 7.95
CA SER A 21 11.40 23.47 8.24
C SER A 21 11.09 23.10 9.69
N GLU A 22 11.39 23.98 10.64
CA GLU A 22 11.14 23.74 12.06
C GLU A 22 9.64 23.69 12.37
N ALA A 23 8.85 24.60 11.82
CA ALA A 23 7.39 24.57 11.97
C ALA A 23 6.77 23.28 11.38
N LEU A 24 7.22 22.86 10.19
CA LEU A 24 6.78 21.61 9.57
C LEU A 24 7.19 20.38 10.38
N ARG A 25 8.38 20.40 10.98
CA ARG A 25 8.85 19.35 11.88
C ARG A 25 7.94 19.22 13.10
N GLN A 26 7.59 20.33 13.74
CA GLN A 26 6.67 20.34 14.90
C GLN A 26 5.28 19.83 14.51
N LEU A 27 4.73 20.26 13.37
CA LEU A 27 3.47 19.74 12.85
C LEU A 27 3.50 18.23 12.59
N LYS A 28 4.60 17.74 12.00
CA LYS A 28 4.78 16.31 11.73
C LYS A 28 4.86 15.49 13.02
N MET A 29 5.56 16.01 14.04
CA MET A 29 5.63 15.37 15.36
C MET A 29 4.26 15.30 16.02
N PHE A 30 3.51 16.41 16.02
CA PHE A 30 2.15 16.46 16.54
C PHE A 30 1.25 15.41 15.88
N ASN A 31 1.27 15.32 14.54
CA ASN A 31 0.48 14.32 13.82
C ASN A 31 0.92 12.88 14.15
N LEU A 32 2.23 12.65 14.29
CA LEU A 32 2.77 11.34 14.64
C LEU A 32 2.25 10.89 16.01
N GLU A 33 2.35 11.75 17.02
CA GLU A 33 1.97 11.45 18.40
C GLU A 33 0.46 11.25 18.55
N HIS A 34 -0.36 12.12 17.94
CA HIS A 34 -1.79 12.16 18.21
C HIS A 34 -2.64 11.34 17.21
N ILE A 35 -2.14 11.12 15.99
CA ILE A 35 -2.87 10.40 14.94
C ILE A 35 -2.21 9.05 14.67
N TYR A 36 -0.98 9.05 14.16
CA TYR A 36 -0.38 7.83 13.61
C TYR A 36 0.09 6.81 14.65
N LEU A 37 0.48 7.23 15.85
CA LEU A 37 0.87 6.34 16.95
C LEU A 37 -0.32 5.95 17.85
N ASN A 38 -1.51 6.49 17.60
CA ASN A 38 -2.68 6.20 18.40
C ASN A 38 -3.06 4.71 18.30
N SER A 39 -3.10 4.03 19.44
CA SER A 39 -3.40 2.58 19.49
C SER A 39 -4.79 2.25 18.96
N ARG A 40 -5.75 3.20 19.00
CA ARG A 40 -7.11 3.02 18.46
C ARG A 40 -7.07 2.73 16.96
N ILE A 41 -6.25 3.45 16.20
CA ILE A 41 -6.15 3.25 14.74
C ILE A 41 -5.32 2.00 14.38
N LYS A 42 -4.41 1.58 15.27
CA LYS A 42 -3.56 0.38 15.07
C LYS A 42 -4.20 -0.93 15.53
N ARG A 43 -5.42 -0.89 16.07
CA ARG A 43 -6.12 -2.07 16.62
C ARG A 43 -6.20 -3.23 15.62
N HIS A 44 -6.31 -2.93 14.33
CA HIS A 44 -6.47 -3.92 13.27
C HIS A 44 -5.18 -4.24 12.50
N THR A 45 -4.05 -3.58 12.79
CA THR A 45 -2.80 -3.73 12.02
C THR A 45 -2.37 -5.20 11.88
N ARG A 46 -2.27 -5.94 13.00
CA ARG A 46 -1.92 -7.38 12.98
C ARG A 46 -2.90 -8.25 12.19
N ARG A 47 -4.17 -7.85 12.13
CA ARG A 47 -5.19 -8.59 11.37
C ARG A 47 -5.03 -8.32 9.87
N ILE A 48 -4.79 -7.06 9.51
CA ILE A 48 -4.53 -6.63 8.14
C ILE A 48 -3.26 -7.28 7.61
N GLU A 49 -2.17 -7.32 8.39
CA GLU A 49 -0.92 -8.02 8.03
C GLU A 49 -1.19 -9.49 7.67
N LYS A 50 -1.93 -10.21 8.51
CA LYS A 50 -2.33 -11.61 8.22
C LYS A 50 -3.19 -11.76 6.97
N LEU A 51 -4.04 -10.79 6.66
CA LEU A 51 -4.84 -10.80 5.44
C LEU A 51 -3.95 -10.63 4.20
N PHE A 52 -2.96 -9.73 4.26
CA PHE A 52 -1.98 -9.56 3.19
C PHE A 52 -1.17 -10.84 2.97
N GLU A 53 -0.63 -11.44 4.03
CA GLU A 53 0.10 -12.72 3.96
C GLU A 53 -0.76 -13.81 3.32
N MET A 54 -1.99 -13.97 3.80
CA MET A 54 -2.91 -14.98 3.29
C MET A 54 -3.24 -14.78 1.81
N LEU A 55 -3.57 -13.56 1.38
CA LEU A 55 -3.87 -13.29 -0.03
C LEU A 55 -2.64 -13.48 -0.91
N PHE A 56 -1.47 -13.04 -0.45
CA PHE A 56 -0.21 -13.22 -1.18
C PHE A 56 0.07 -14.70 -1.43
N GLU A 57 0.03 -15.53 -0.39
CA GLU A 57 0.26 -16.97 -0.53
C GLU A 57 -0.81 -17.64 -1.40
N THR A 58 -2.08 -17.22 -1.28
CA THR A 58 -3.18 -17.77 -2.08
C THR A 58 -2.95 -17.52 -3.57
N TYR A 59 -2.68 -16.27 -3.97
CA TYR A 59 -2.47 -15.94 -5.37
C TYR A 59 -1.16 -16.51 -5.91
N LEU A 60 -0.11 -16.59 -5.08
CA LEU A 60 1.15 -17.21 -5.48
C LEU A 60 0.96 -18.69 -5.81
N GLU A 61 0.23 -19.42 -4.96
CA GLU A 61 -0.12 -20.82 -5.22
C GLU A 61 -1.05 -20.97 -6.42
N ASP A 62 -1.99 -20.04 -6.63
CA ASP A 62 -2.85 -20.05 -7.81
C ASP A 62 -2.06 -19.85 -9.11
N ILE A 63 -1.05 -18.99 -9.12
CA ILE A 63 -0.15 -18.84 -10.27
C ILE A 63 0.64 -20.14 -10.49
N ARG A 64 1.28 -20.66 -9.44
CA ARG A 64 2.12 -21.88 -9.50
C ARG A 64 1.35 -23.12 -9.96
N LYS A 65 0.08 -23.26 -9.53
CA LYS A 65 -0.81 -24.38 -9.89
C LYS A 65 -1.65 -24.10 -11.14
N HIS A 66 -1.41 -22.97 -11.81
CA HIS A 66 -2.16 -22.56 -13.00
C HIS A 66 -3.68 -22.57 -12.83
N ARG A 67 -4.18 -22.15 -11.66
CA ARG A 67 -5.62 -22.08 -11.36
C ARG A 67 -6.24 -20.89 -12.08
N LYS A 68 -6.58 -21.06 -13.36
CA LYS A 68 -7.14 -20.02 -14.23
C LYS A 68 -8.48 -19.43 -13.77
N SER A 69 -9.18 -20.08 -12.84
CA SER A 69 -10.37 -19.53 -12.19
C SER A 69 -10.07 -18.44 -11.15
N SER A 70 -8.81 -18.28 -10.74
CA SER A 70 -8.41 -17.23 -9.80
C SER A 70 -8.54 -15.84 -10.42
N VAL A 71 -9.01 -14.87 -9.63
CA VAL A 71 -9.29 -13.50 -10.10
C VAL A 71 -8.04 -12.80 -10.65
N ILE A 72 -6.84 -13.16 -10.17
CA ILE A 72 -5.58 -12.61 -10.65
C ILE A 72 -5.37 -12.87 -12.15
N TYR A 73 -5.85 -14.00 -12.67
CA TYR A 73 -5.78 -14.28 -14.10
C TYR A 73 -6.78 -13.43 -14.89
N GLY A 74 -8.02 -13.32 -14.43
CA GLY A 74 -9.11 -12.66 -15.17
C GLY A 74 -9.13 -11.14 -15.07
N GLN A 75 -8.57 -10.56 -14.01
CA GLN A 75 -8.68 -9.13 -13.70
C GLN A 75 -7.33 -8.39 -13.70
N PHE A 76 -6.21 -9.12 -13.72
CA PHE A 76 -4.88 -8.51 -13.75
C PHE A 76 -4.05 -9.04 -14.92
N MET A 77 -3.72 -10.34 -14.92
CA MET A 77 -2.84 -10.90 -15.93
C MET A 77 -3.43 -10.86 -17.34
N LYS A 78 -4.76 -10.92 -17.50
CA LYS A 78 -5.44 -10.80 -18.80
C LYS A 78 -5.10 -9.51 -19.54
N ASP A 79 -4.89 -8.42 -18.80
CA ASP A 79 -4.63 -7.09 -19.37
C ASP A 79 -3.12 -6.81 -19.47
N MET A 80 -2.27 -7.76 -19.07
CA MET A 80 -0.81 -7.66 -19.17
C MET A 80 -0.30 -8.23 -20.49
N THR A 81 0.85 -7.75 -20.93
CA THR A 81 1.55 -8.29 -22.10
C THR A 81 2.18 -9.64 -21.78
N ASP A 82 2.33 -10.49 -22.79
CA ASP A 82 3.05 -11.76 -22.65
C ASP A 82 4.50 -11.54 -22.18
N GLU A 83 5.14 -10.47 -22.64
CA GLU A 83 6.48 -10.03 -22.20
C GLU A 83 6.52 -9.81 -20.68
N TYR A 84 5.53 -9.10 -20.12
CA TYR A 84 5.45 -8.86 -18.68
C TYR A 84 5.32 -10.19 -17.91
N ILE A 85 4.42 -11.08 -18.36
CA ILE A 85 4.17 -12.36 -17.68
C ILE A 85 5.41 -13.26 -17.72
N GLN A 86 6.18 -13.26 -18.82
CA GLN A 86 7.36 -14.10 -18.97
C GLN A 86 8.60 -13.53 -18.26
N SER A 87 8.70 -12.20 -18.15
CA SER A 87 9.84 -11.52 -17.52
C SER A 87 9.75 -11.41 -15.99
N HIS A 88 8.57 -11.60 -15.40
CA HIS A 88 8.36 -11.45 -13.96
C HIS A 88 8.23 -12.78 -13.24
N ARG A 89 8.77 -12.85 -12.03
CA ARG A 89 8.56 -13.99 -11.14
C ARG A 89 7.11 -13.97 -10.63
N PRO A 90 6.48 -15.14 -10.36
CA PRO A 90 5.12 -15.20 -9.82
C PRO A 90 4.88 -14.31 -8.60
N ALA A 91 5.86 -14.22 -7.69
CA ALA A 91 5.78 -13.37 -6.50
C ALA A 91 5.72 -11.86 -6.82
N GLU A 92 6.38 -11.43 -7.90
CA GLU A 92 6.35 -10.03 -8.34
C GLU A 92 5.00 -9.68 -8.95
N ILE A 93 4.44 -10.59 -9.77
CA ILE A 93 3.08 -10.46 -10.32
C ILE A 93 2.05 -10.35 -9.19
N VAL A 94 2.15 -11.18 -8.15
CA VAL A 94 1.24 -11.12 -7.00
C VAL A 94 1.39 -9.81 -6.22
N ARG A 95 2.62 -9.35 -5.98
CA ARG A 95 2.89 -8.05 -5.33
C ARG A 95 2.23 -6.91 -6.11
N ASP A 96 2.40 -6.89 -7.43
CA ASP A 96 1.86 -5.83 -8.27
C ASP A 96 0.33 -5.87 -8.27
N PHE A 97 -0.27 -7.06 -8.37
CA PHE A 97 -1.72 -7.23 -8.26
C PHE A 97 -2.28 -6.72 -6.92
N ILE A 98 -1.67 -7.12 -5.80
CA ILE A 98 -2.11 -6.71 -4.46
C ILE A 98 -1.93 -5.22 -4.24
N SER A 99 -0.82 -4.63 -4.69
CA SER A 99 -0.56 -3.19 -4.52
C SER A 99 -1.49 -2.31 -5.36
N GLY A 100 -2.08 -2.85 -6.44
CA GLY A 100 -3.11 -2.19 -7.25
C GLY A 100 -4.52 -2.23 -6.65
N MET A 101 -4.73 -2.95 -5.53
CA MET A 101 -6.06 -3.06 -4.92
C MET A 101 -6.43 -1.81 -4.13
N THR A 102 -7.70 -1.41 -4.19
CA THR A 102 -8.28 -0.50 -3.19
C THR A 102 -8.55 -1.27 -1.89
N ASP A 103 -8.62 -0.57 -0.76
CA ASP A 103 -8.93 -1.18 0.55
C ASP A 103 -10.23 -2.01 0.50
N GLN A 104 -11.28 -1.48 -0.13
CA GLN A 104 -12.56 -2.17 -0.25
C GLN A 104 -12.42 -3.46 -1.07
N TYR A 105 -11.77 -3.38 -2.23
CA TYR A 105 -11.55 -4.56 -3.08
C TYR A 105 -10.70 -5.61 -2.37
N PHE A 106 -9.61 -5.20 -1.71
CA PHE A 106 -8.77 -6.10 -0.91
C PHE A 106 -9.57 -6.83 0.16
N LEU A 107 -10.41 -6.11 0.91
CA LEU A 107 -11.28 -6.72 1.91
C LEU A 107 -12.30 -7.67 1.28
N ASP A 108 -12.79 -7.38 0.08
CA ASP A 108 -13.72 -8.26 -0.64
C ASP A 108 -13.08 -9.58 -1.10
N GLN A 109 -11.77 -9.59 -1.35
CA GLN A 109 -11.01 -10.83 -1.59
C GLN A 109 -10.78 -11.63 -0.30
N CYS A 110 -10.86 -11.01 0.87
CA CYS A 110 -10.63 -11.67 2.15
C CYS A 110 -11.87 -12.47 2.63
N PRO A 111 -11.69 -13.58 3.36
CA PRO A 111 -12.80 -14.30 4.00
C PRO A 111 -13.58 -13.38 4.93
N GLN A 112 -14.93 -13.36 4.81
CA GLN A 112 -15.79 -12.46 5.60
C GLN A 112 -15.51 -12.51 7.10
N LYS A 113 -15.30 -13.71 7.66
CA LYS A 113 -14.97 -13.92 9.09
C LYS A 113 -13.67 -13.24 9.53
N MET A 114 -12.75 -12.98 8.59
CA MET A 114 -11.44 -12.36 8.86
C MET A 114 -11.42 -10.86 8.54
N ARG A 115 -12.49 -10.27 8.01
CA ARG A 115 -12.55 -8.82 7.75
C ARG A 115 -12.70 -8.03 9.06
N PRO A 116 -11.91 -6.96 9.28
CA PRO A 116 -12.11 -6.07 10.42
C PRO A 116 -13.51 -5.45 10.35
N LYS A 117 -14.18 -5.36 11.50
CA LYS A 117 -15.42 -4.57 11.60
C LYS A 117 -14.99 -3.13 11.77
N ILE A 118 -15.31 -2.29 10.79
CA ILE A 118 -15.06 -0.86 10.89
C ILE A 118 -16.18 -0.29 11.75
N ASP A 119 -15.89 -0.07 13.02
CA ASP A 119 -16.75 0.71 13.89
C ASP A 119 -16.58 2.18 13.45
N PHE A 120 -17.46 2.64 12.56
CA PHE A 120 -17.56 4.08 12.30
C PHE A 120 -18.01 4.75 13.61
N ILE A 121 -17.25 5.75 14.03
CA ILE A 121 -17.57 6.62 15.16
C ILE A 121 -18.90 7.32 14.89
#